data_AF-A0A2K2CMG9-F1
#
_entry.id   AF-A0A2K2CMG9-F1
#
_cell.length_a   1.000
_cell.length_b   1.000
_cell.length_c   1.000
_cell.angle_alpha   90.00
_cell.angle_beta   90.00
_cell.angle_gamma   90.00
#
_symmetry.space_group_name_H-M   'P 1'
#
loop_
_entity.id
_entity.type
_entity.pdbx_description
1 polymer ?
#
loop_
_entity_poly.entity_id
_entity_poly.type
_entity_poly.pdbx_seq_one_letter_code
_entity_poly.pdbx_strand_id
1 'polypeptide(L)' 'MDFRWTELGCLASLLVQASGPSLVKCARSLATLTCWEIWKERNRRIFEGARLPIAGLLARIHDEARLGKLAGGLIPFDPG' A
#
# COMPACT_ATOMS: atom_id res chain seq x y z
N MET A 1 -7.31 12.33 14.37
CA MET A 1 -6.15 11.44 14.26
C MET A 1 -5.34 11.90 13.05
N ASP A 2 -4.28 12.67 13.31
CA ASP A 2 -3.37 13.14 12.26
C ASP A 2 -2.42 12.03 11.86
N PHE A 3 -2.58 11.54 10.63
CA PHE A 3 -1.69 10.56 10.04
C PHE A 3 -0.41 11.28 9.61
N ARG A 4 0.60 11.28 10.49
CA ARG A 4 1.91 11.88 10.19
C ARG A 4 2.72 10.93 9.31
N TRP A 5 3.14 11.40 8.15
CA TRP A 5 3.93 10.65 7.15
C TRP A 5 5.20 9.97 7.69
N THR A 6 5.69 10.39 8.86
CA THR A 6 6.83 9.77 9.56
C THR A 6 6.57 8.33 10.02
N GLU A 7 5.32 7.93 10.28
CA GLU A 7 4.99 6.56 10.69
C GLU A 7 5.12 5.54 9.55
N LEU A 8 5.09 5.99 8.29
CA LEU A 8 5.28 5.15 7.11
C LEU A 8 6.69 4.58 7.01
N GLY A 9 7.68 5.32 7.52
CA GLY A 9 9.04 4.82 7.67
C GLY A 9 9.10 3.58 8.55
N CYS A 10 8.21 3.47 9.55
CA CYS A 10 8.18 2.36 10.49
C CYS A 10 7.69 1.07 9.83
N LEU A 11 6.58 1.11 9.08
CA LEU A 11 6.05 -0.04 8.33
C LEU A 11 7.01 -0.54 7.25
N ALA A 12 7.60 0.38 6.48
CA ALA A 12 8.61 0.03 5.49
C ALA A 12 9.85 -0.59 6.18
N SER A 13 10.32 -0.02 7.29
CA SER A 13 11.47 -0.55 8.03
C SER A 13 11.21 -1.92 8.63
N LEU A 14 9.99 -2.19 9.10
CA LEU A 14 9.61 -3.47 9.69
C LEU A 14 9.55 -4.58 8.64
N LEU A 15 9.03 -4.26 7.46
CA LEU A 15 8.98 -5.15 6.31
C LEU A 15 10.37 -5.42 5.69
N VAL A 16 11.24 -4.41 5.68
CA VAL A 16 12.63 -4.51 5.19
C VAL A 16 13.49 -5.37 6.12
N GLN A 17 13.35 -5.22 7.44
CA GLN A 17 14.11 -6.01 8.43
C GLN A 17 13.77 -7.51 8.40
N ALA A 18 12.58 -7.88 7.93
CA ALA A 18 12.15 -9.27 7.82
C ALA A 18 12.56 -9.95 6.49
N SER A 19 13.32 -9.28 5.62
CA SER A 19 13.44 -9.62 4.20
C SER A 19 14.88 -9.74 3.69
N GLY A 20 15.18 -10.73 2.83
CA GLY A 20 16.43 -10.77 2.04
C GLY A 20 16.50 -9.66 0.96
N PRO A 21 17.66 -9.42 0.30
CA PRO A 21 17.89 -8.23 -0.53
C PRO A 21 16.91 -8.05 -1.72
N SER A 22 16.39 -9.12 -2.30
CA SER A 22 15.33 -9.06 -3.32
C SER A 22 13.94 -8.79 -2.72
N LEU A 23 13.67 -9.35 -1.54
CA LEU A 23 12.42 -9.14 -0.80
C LEU A 23 12.31 -7.72 -0.26
N VAL A 24 13.41 -7.06 0.10
CA VAL A 24 13.45 -5.66 0.53
C VAL A 24 12.79 -4.71 -0.48
N LYS A 25 13.04 -4.94 -1.78
CA LYS A 25 12.41 -4.13 -2.85
C LYS A 25 10.90 -4.38 -2.90
N CYS A 26 10.50 -5.65 -2.93
CA CYS A 26 9.08 -6.03 -2.93
C CYS A 26 8.34 -5.51 -1.70
N ALA A 27 8.96 -5.60 -0.53
CA ALA A 27 8.38 -5.20 0.74
C ALA A 27 8.21 -3.68 0.83
N ARG A 28 9.17 -2.90 0.29
CA ARG A 28 9.03 -1.44 0.15
C ARG A 28 7.89 -1.07 -0.79
N SER A 29 7.80 -1.69 -1.97
CA SER A 29 6.70 -1.40 -2.89
C SER A 29 5.33 -1.78 -2.31
N LEU A 30 5.25 -2.91 -1.60
CA LEU A 30 4.01 -3.33 -0.93
C LEU A 30 3.63 -2.37 0.19
N ALA A 31 4.61 -1.88 0.97
CA ALA A 31 4.38 -0.86 1.97
C ALA A 31 3.83 0.42 1.34
N THR A 32 4.47 0.91 0.27
CA THR A 32 4.02 2.10 -0.47
C THR A 32 2.61 1.94 -1.01
N LEU A 33 2.30 0.80 -1.64
CA LEU A 33 0.95 0.48 -2.14
C LEU A 33 -0.09 0.46 -1.01
N THR A 34 0.24 -0.19 0.10
CA THR A 34 -0.66 -0.26 1.26
C THR A 34 -0.99 1.13 1.79
N CYS A 35 0.02 1.99 1.89
CA CYS A 35 -0.16 3.38 2.34
C CYS A 35 -1.02 4.18 1.36
N TRP A 36 -0.81 3.98 0.06
CA TRP A 36 -1.60 4.60 -1.00
C TRP A 36 -3.08 4.20 -0.91
N GLU A 37 -3.39 2.92 -0.76
CA GLU A 37 -4.77 2.44 -0.62
C GLU A 37 -5.44 2.98 0.66
N ILE A 38 -4.70 3.07 1.77
CA ILE A 38 -5.21 3.68 3.02
C ILE A 38 -5.54 5.16 2.80
N TRP A 39 -4.68 5.89 2.10
CA TRP A 39 -4.92 7.30 1.77
C TRP A 39 -6.15 7.47 0.87
N LYS A 40 -6.29 6.67 -0.19
CA LYS A 40 -7.48 6.68 -1.06
C LYS A 40 -8.75 6.35 -0.29
N GLU A 41 -8.71 5.37 0.62
CA GLU A 41 -9.85 5.04 1.50
C GLU A 41 -10.24 6.22 2.38
N ARG A 42 -9.26 6.91 2.99
CA ARG A 42 -9.53 8.10 3.81
C ARG A 42 -10.18 9.19 2.96
N ASN A 43 -9.68 9.46 1.76
CA ASN A 43 -10.25 10.47 0.86
C ASN A 43 -11.67 10.12 0.45
N ARG A 44 -11.93 8.87 0.06
CA ARG A 44 -13.27 8.40 -0.28
C ARG A 44 -14.27 8.55 0.87
N ARG A 45 -13.84 8.29 2.11
CA ARG A 45 -14.69 8.53 3.29
C ARG A 45 -15.02 10.00 3.50
N ILE A 46 -14.08 10.90 3.26
CA ILE A 46 -14.23 12.33 3.49
C ILE A 46 -15.03 12.99 2.36
N PHE A 47 -14.69 12.70 1.12
CA PHE A 47 -15.22 13.41 -0.06
C PHE A 47 -16.43 12.73 -0.68
N GLU A 48 -16.54 11.40 -0.63
CA GLU A 48 -17.66 10.64 -1.21
C GLU A 48 -18.64 10.15 -0.14
N GLY A 49 -18.30 10.26 1.15
CA GLY A 49 -19.10 9.71 2.25
C GLY A 49 -19.18 8.17 2.26
N ALA A 50 -18.35 7.50 1.45
CA ALA A 50 -18.37 6.05 1.26
C ALA A 50 -17.24 5.36 2.03
N ARG A 51 -17.52 4.20 2.62
CA ARG A 51 -16.55 3.41 3.39
C ARG A 51 -16.47 1.99 2.84
N LEU A 52 -15.26 1.52 2.55
CA LEU A 52 -15.08 0.09 2.28
C LEU A 52 -14.98 -0.69 3.60
N PRO A 53 -15.47 -1.94 3.61
CA PRO A 53 -15.07 -2.90 4.63
C PRO A 53 -13.56 -3.17 4.54
N ILE A 54 -12.93 -3.50 5.66
CA ILE A 54 -11.48 -3.78 5.72
C ILE A 54 -11.09 -4.88 4.73
N ALA A 55 -11.92 -5.92 4.61
CA ALA A 55 -11.71 -6.99 3.62
C ALA A 55 -11.68 -6.46 2.17
N GLY A 56 -12.51 -5.46 1.85
CA GLY A 56 -12.51 -4.84 0.52
C GLY A 56 -11.26 -4.01 0.24
N LEU A 57 -10.71 -3.34 1.26
CA LEU A 57 -9.44 -2.62 1.16
C LEU A 57 -8.26 -3.59 0.96
N LEU A 58 -8.24 -4.68 1.71
CA LEU A 58 -7.22 -5.72 1.59
C LEU A 58 -7.28 -6.42 0.22
N ALA A 59 -8.48 -6.68 -0.30
CA ALA A 59 -8.67 -7.24 -1.63
C ALA A 59 -8.05 -6.34 -2.72
N ARG A 60 -8.27 -5.01 -2.64
CA ARG A 60 -7.64 -4.06 -3.58
C ARG A 60 -6.11 -4.10 -3.51
N ILE A 61 -5.54 -4.03 -2.31
CA ILE A 61 -4.08 -4.08 -2.12
C ILE A 61 -3.51 -5.39 -2.72
N HIS A 62 -4.18 -6.52 -2.47
CA HIS A 62 -3.77 -7.81 -3.01
C HIS A 62 -3.83 -7.84 -4.54
N ASP A 63 -4.92 -7.35 -5.13
CA ASP A 63 -5.13 -7.37 -6.58
C ASP A 63 -4.13 -6.46 -7.30
N GLU A 64 -3.88 -5.26 -6.79
CA GLU A 64 -2.86 -4.34 -7.34
C GLU A 64 -1.45 -4.94 -7.26
N ALA A 65 -1.12 -5.59 -6.13
CA ALA A 65 0.16 -6.27 -5.96
C ALA A 65 0.32 -7.44 -6.95
N ARG A 66 -0.76 -8.21 -7.18
CA ARG A 66 -0.80 -9.31 -8.15
C ARG A 66 -0.66 -8.81 -9.58
N LEU A 67 -1.36 -7.73 -9.94
CA LEU A 67 -1.24 -7.08 -11.24
C LEU A 67 0.18 -6.59 -11.52
N GLY A 68 0.83 -5.98 -10.51
CA GLY A 68 2.24 -5.61 -10.60
C GLY A 68 3.15 -6.78 -10.95
N LYS A 69 3.01 -7.88 -10.19
CA LYS A 69 3.77 -9.11 -10.46
C LYS A 69 3.55 -9.63 -11.88
N LEU A 70 2.31 -9.62 -12.37
CA LEU A 70 1.98 -10.09 -13.72
C LEU A 70 2.54 -9.18 -14.83
N ALA A 71 2.64 -7.87 -14.58
CA ALA A 71 3.22 -6.91 -15.51
C ALA A 71 4.76 -6.95 -15.57
N GLY A 72 5.41 -7.85 -14.83
CA GLY A 72 6.88 -7.92 -14.74
C GLY A 72 7.51 -6.74 -13.99
N GLY A 73 6.70 -5.84 -13.43
CA GLY A 73 7.10 -4.64 -12.71
C GLY A 73 6.91 -4.77 -11.20
N LEU A 74 7.67 -4.00 -10.44
CA LEU A 74 7.59 -3.97 -8.98
C LEU A 74 6.43 -3.08 -8.53
N ILE A 75 5.17 -3.55 -8.69
CA ILE A 75 3.91 -2.84 -8.38
C ILE A 75 3.76 -1.54 -9.21
N PRO A 76 2.73 -1.40 -10.07
CA PRO A 76 2.54 -0.18 -10.84
C PRO A 76 2.04 0.88 -9.86
N PHE A 77 2.94 1.74 -9.39
CA PHE A 77 2.55 2.96 -8.70
C PHE A 77 2.24 4.00 -9.78
N ASP A 78 0.96 4.16 -10.09
CA ASP A 78 0.46 5.28 -10.88
C ASP A 78 -0.12 6.33 -9.92
N PRO A 79 0.55 7.49 -9.73
CA PRO A 79 0.08 8.50 -8.81
C PRO A 79 -1.19 9.22 -9.26
N GLY A 80 -1.58 9.14 -10.54
CA GLY A 80 -2.72 9.89 -11.08
C GLY A 80 -2.51 11.40 -11.09
#